data_AF-A0A958REV2-F1
#
_entry.id   AF-A0A958REV2-F1
#
_cell.length_a   1.000
_cell.length_b   1.000
_cell.length_c   1.000
_cell.angle_alpha   90.00
_cell.angle_beta   90.00
_cell.angle_gamma   90.00
#
_symmetry.space_group_name_H-M   'P 1'
#
loop_
_entity.id
_entity.type
_entity.pdbx_description
1 polymer ?
#
loop_
_entity_poly.entity_id
_entity_poly.type
_entity_poly.pdbx_seq_one_letter_code
_entity_poly.pdbx_strand_id
1 'polypeptide(L)'
;SLFRENPNGKTFFDRASEKDLGVLTCRPLTSHHRDKVHHFITFPGKDEVSIKGRLHKNLMDVIQMEKELFEKLPQHKELKWGHLLRNNLSKISDWWKWNIYLQNQILPSLQGCIEKLPPTQEWNHWKIHYVNRTHKLFSLITDSLQGIANLRTNQICHYLNENCKSLEDESKLSNKVTRLYLSVPQIHSIVMGLSHPNHVDDLLEIGDIPSFEKTKEIFKNVKMRF
;
A
#
# COMPACT_ATOMS: atom_id res chain seq x y z
N SER A 1 5.22 -5.67 -22.38
CA SER A 1 6.39 -5.92 -21.51
C SER A 1 7.59 -5.33 -22.21
N LEU A 2 8.46 -4.63 -21.48
CA LEU A 2 9.61 -3.89 -22.03
C LEU A 2 10.60 -4.79 -22.81
N PHE A 3 10.76 -6.04 -22.36
CA PHE A 3 11.63 -7.04 -22.98
C PHE A 3 10.86 -8.06 -23.86
N ARG A 4 9.59 -7.80 -24.18
CA ARG A 4 8.85 -8.66 -25.10
C ARG A 4 9.29 -8.32 -26.52
N GLU A 5 9.73 -9.34 -27.24
CA GLU A 5 10.02 -9.22 -28.66
C GLU A 5 8.72 -9.02 -29.44
N ASN A 6 8.75 -8.11 -30.40
CA ASN A 6 7.72 -7.98 -31.42
C ASN A 6 7.83 -9.16 -32.42
N PRO A 7 6.91 -9.29 -33.39
CA PRO A 7 6.98 -10.35 -34.41
C PRO A 7 8.29 -10.38 -35.22
N ASN A 8 9.06 -9.29 -35.20
CA ASN A 8 10.36 -9.18 -35.87
C ASN A 8 11.53 -9.48 -34.91
N GLY A 9 11.29 -10.07 -33.74
CA GLY A 9 12.32 -10.43 -32.76
C GLY A 9 12.93 -9.26 -31.99
N LYS A 10 12.42 -8.02 -32.15
CA LYS A 10 13.00 -6.83 -31.51
C LYS A 10 12.20 -6.38 -30.29
N THR A 11 12.88 -6.04 -29.20
CA THR A 11 12.27 -5.45 -28.01
C THR A 11 12.04 -3.94 -28.19
N PHE A 12 11.34 -3.32 -27.24
CA PHE A 12 11.18 -1.86 -27.21
C PHE A 12 12.54 -1.15 -27.10
N PHE A 13 13.45 -1.67 -26.29
CA PHE A 13 14.78 -1.10 -26.10
C PHE A 13 15.66 -1.22 -27.35
N ASP A 14 15.56 -2.33 -28.09
CA ASP A 14 16.28 -2.49 -29.36
C ASP A 14 15.84 -1.43 -30.38
N ARG A 15 14.53 -1.17 -30.45
CA ARG A 15 13.97 -0.13 -31.32
C ARG A 15 14.37 1.28 -30.89
N ALA A 16 14.43 1.55 -29.58
CA ALA A 16 14.89 2.83 -29.06
C ALA A 16 16.37 3.05 -29.40
N SER A 17 17.19 2.02 -29.22
CA SER A 17 18.63 2.05 -29.55
C SER A 17 18.87 2.26 -31.05
N GLU A 18 18.10 1.59 -31.93
CA GLU A 18 18.19 1.77 -33.39
C GLU A 18 17.89 3.20 -33.86
N LYS A 19 17.17 3.97 -33.03
CA LYS A 19 16.74 5.32 -33.33
C LYS A 19 17.47 6.38 -32.51
N ASP A 20 18.50 5.97 -31.76
CA ASP A 20 19.25 6.85 -30.86
C ASP A 20 18.34 7.62 -29.87
N LEU A 21 17.33 6.91 -29.33
CA LEU A 21 16.35 7.48 -28.41
C LEU A 21 16.66 7.07 -26.98
N GLY A 22 16.75 8.06 -26.09
CA GLY A 22 16.79 7.83 -24.66
C GLY A 22 15.43 7.42 -24.08
N VAL A 23 15.39 6.41 -23.22
CA VAL A 23 14.16 5.97 -22.55
C VAL A 23 14.07 6.59 -21.15
N LEU A 24 12.99 7.34 -20.94
CA LEU A 24 12.51 7.79 -19.64
C LEU A 24 11.49 6.78 -19.10
N THR A 25 11.68 6.31 -17.87
CA THR A 25 10.68 5.46 -17.20
C THR A 25 10.14 6.14 -15.94
N CYS A 26 8.80 6.24 -15.86
CA CYS A 26 8.09 6.64 -14.65
C CYS A 26 7.43 5.39 -14.09
N ARG A 27 8.02 4.77 -13.06
CA ARG A 27 7.49 3.53 -12.48
C ARG A 27 7.18 3.75 -11.02
N PRO A 28 5.90 4.00 -10.66
CA PRO A 28 5.46 3.61 -9.32
C PRO A 28 5.69 2.10 -9.20
N LEU A 29 6.22 1.66 -8.06
CA LEU A 29 6.41 0.25 -7.76
C LEU A 29 5.03 -0.39 -7.61
N THR A 30 4.39 -0.72 -8.73
CA THR A 30 3.04 -1.26 -8.75
C THR A 30 2.95 -2.53 -9.59
N SER A 31 2.23 -3.54 -9.10
CA SER A 31 1.79 -4.67 -9.92
C SER A 31 0.29 -4.60 -10.21
N HIS A 32 -0.13 -5.20 -11.31
CA HIS A 32 -1.53 -5.41 -11.65
C HIS A 32 -1.81 -6.91 -11.55
N HIS A 33 -2.70 -7.33 -10.66
CA HIS A 33 -3.11 -8.71 -10.53
C HIS A 33 -4.62 -8.80 -10.30
N ARG A 34 -5.33 -9.57 -11.15
CA ARG A 34 -6.80 -9.78 -11.10
C ARG A 34 -7.57 -8.45 -10.93
N ASP A 35 -7.35 -7.52 -11.85
CA ASP A 35 -7.99 -6.18 -11.89
C ASP A 35 -7.70 -5.26 -10.69
N LYS A 36 -6.71 -5.61 -9.86
CA LYS A 36 -6.25 -4.77 -8.74
C LYS A 36 -4.84 -4.25 -9.00
N VAL A 37 -4.66 -2.95 -8.79
CA VAL A 37 -3.34 -2.33 -8.69
C VAL A 37 -2.84 -2.55 -7.26
N HIS A 38 -1.61 -3.01 -7.12
CA HIS A 38 -0.94 -3.20 -5.85
C HIS A 38 0.24 -2.26 -5.79
N HIS A 39 0.23 -1.35 -4.83
CA HIS A 39 1.35 -0.47 -4.56
C HIS A 39 2.31 -1.21 -3.62
N PHE A 40 3.54 -1.44 -4.08
CA PHE A 40 4.61 -1.95 -3.25
C PHE A 40 5.19 -0.79 -2.45
N ILE A 41 4.75 -0.74 -1.20
CA ILE A 41 5.15 0.24 -0.21
C ILE A 41 5.76 -0.55 0.94
N THR A 42 6.82 -0.02 1.52
CA THR A 42 7.42 -0.55 2.73
C THR A 42 6.96 0.28 3.92
N PHE A 43 6.40 -0.38 4.93
CA PHE A 43 6.01 0.21 6.21
C PHE A 43 6.85 -0.37 7.34
N PRO A 44 7.04 0.34 8.46
CA PRO A 44 7.65 -0.22 9.66
C PRO A 44 6.97 -1.52 10.09
N GLY A 45 7.75 -2.50 10.53
CA GLY A 45 7.24 -3.80 11.00
C GLY A 45 6.32 -3.63 12.21
N LYS A 46 5.19 -4.35 12.23
CA LYS A 46 4.23 -4.39 13.34
C LYS A 46 3.84 -5.84 13.65
N ASP A 47 3.51 -6.12 14.89
CA ASP A 47 3.04 -7.45 15.33
C ASP A 47 1.60 -7.72 14.84
N GLU A 48 1.47 -8.55 13.81
CA GLU A 48 0.20 -8.90 13.17
C GLU A 48 -0.77 -9.65 14.10
N VAL A 49 -0.25 -10.49 15.00
CA VAL A 49 -1.08 -11.30 15.90
C VAL A 49 -1.76 -10.37 16.92
N SER A 50 -0.99 -9.46 17.50
CA SER A 50 -1.50 -8.41 18.38
C SER A 50 -2.48 -7.47 17.66
N ILE A 51 -2.26 -7.16 16.37
CA ILE A 51 -3.20 -6.35 15.58
C ILE A 51 -4.55 -7.06 15.41
N LYS A 52 -4.58 -8.33 14.99
CA LYS A 52 -5.84 -9.07 14.72
C LYS A 52 -6.71 -9.20 15.98
N GLY A 53 -6.11 -9.56 17.12
CA GLY A 53 -6.83 -9.65 18.39
C GLY A 53 -7.42 -8.31 18.83
N ARG A 54 -6.62 -7.23 18.72
CA ARG A 54 -7.09 -5.86 19.05
C ARG A 54 -8.15 -5.38 18.08
N LEU A 55 -8.06 -5.73 16.79
CA LEU A 55 -9.01 -5.34 15.75
C LEU A 55 -10.39 -5.92 16.05
N HIS A 56 -10.48 -7.22 16.32
CA HIS A 56 -11.76 -7.88 16.63
C HIS A 56 -12.40 -7.27 17.88
N LYS A 57 -11.63 -7.09 18.96
CA LYS A 57 -12.12 -6.47 20.20
C LYS A 57 -12.66 -5.06 19.95
N ASN A 58 -11.88 -4.18 19.31
CA ASN A 58 -12.32 -2.80 19.06
C ASN A 58 -13.52 -2.73 18.11
N LEU A 59 -13.61 -3.65 17.14
CA LEU A 59 -14.78 -3.73 16.25
C LEU A 59 -16.05 -4.07 17.04
N MET A 60 -15.98 -5.04 17.96
CA MET A 60 -17.12 -5.39 18.81
C MET A 60 -17.49 -4.25 19.78
N ASP A 61 -16.50 -3.58 20.38
CA ASP A 61 -16.72 -2.41 21.23
C ASP A 61 -17.49 -1.31 20.47
N VAL A 62 -17.05 -0.97 19.25
CA VAL A 62 -17.72 0.05 18.42
C VAL A 62 -19.14 -0.37 18.08
N ILE A 63 -19.36 -1.62 17.66
CA ILE A 63 -20.71 -2.14 17.37
C ILE A 63 -21.63 -2.06 18.58
N GLN A 64 -21.11 -2.35 19.78
CA GLN A 64 -21.88 -2.27 21.00
C GLN A 64 -22.33 -0.83 21.28
N MET A 65 -21.42 0.14 21.12
CA MET A 65 -21.77 1.56 21.23
C MET A 65 -22.83 1.98 20.19
N GLU A 66 -22.75 1.48 18.95
CA GLU A 66 -23.74 1.77 17.90
C GLU A 66 -25.13 1.24 18.27
N LYS A 67 -25.20 0.04 18.86
CA LYS A 67 -26.48 -0.50 19.35
C LYS A 67 -27.08 0.37 20.45
N GLU A 68 -26.28 0.77 21.43
CA GLU A 68 -26.71 1.67 22.52
C GLU A 68 -27.22 3.00 21.96
N LEU A 69 -26.55 3.54 20.94
CA LEU A 69 -27.01 4.72 20.23
C LEU A 69 -28.38 4.48 19.58
N PHE A 70 -28.57 3.37 18.86
CA PHE A 70 -29.83 3.11 18.15
C PHE A 70 -31.00 2.86 19.08
N GLU A 71 -30.76 2.32 20.28
CA GLU A 71 -31.78 2.16 21.32
C GLU A 71 -32.26 3.51 21.86
N LYS A 72 -31.32 4.43 22.13
CA LYS A 72 -31.64 5.76 22.68
C LYS A 72 -32.08 6.77 21.62
N LEU A 73 -31.54 6.65 20.41
CA LEU A 73 -31.66 7.60 19.31
C LEU A 73 -31.84 6.85 17.97
N PRO A 74 -32.99 6.21 17.75
CA PRO A 74 -33.24 5.34 16.58
C PRO A 74 -33.22 6.06 15.23
N GLN A 75 -33.30 7.39 15.21
CA GLN A 75 -33.17 8.21 14.01
C GLN A 75 -31.72 8.31 13.50
N HIS A 76 -30.72 8.03 14.34
CA HIS A 76 -29.29 8.21 14.02
C HIS A 76 -28.62 6.93 13.46
N LYS A 77 -29.30 6.22 12.55
CA LYS A 77 -28.82 4.96 11.95
C LYS A 77 -27.64 5.14 10.97
N GLU A 78 -27.25 6.37 10.69
CA GLU A 78 -26.07 6.72 9.89
C GLU A 78 -24.75 6.40 10.60
N LEU A 79 -24.71 6.42 11.94
CA LEU A 79 -23.54 6.05 12.75
C LEU A 79 -23.47 4.52 12.92
N LYS A 80 -23.14 3.82 11.83
CA LYS A 80 -23.08 2.35 11.76
C LYS A 80 -21.77 1.81 11.18
N TRP A 81 -20.67 2.52 11.39
CA TRP A 81 -19.37 2.17 10.81
C TRP A 81 -18.84 0.82 11.31
N GLY A 82 -19.02 0.48 12.58
CA GLY A 82 -18.70 -0.84 13.13
C GLY A 82 -19.47 -1.95 12.42
N HIS A 83 -20.78 -1.77 12.25
CA HIS A 83 -21.61 -2.71 11.49
C HIS A 83 -21.19 -2.83 10.01
N LEU A 84 -20.94 -1.70 9.33
CA LEU A 84 -20.52 -1.67 7.94
C LEU A 84 -19.16 -2.34 7.74
N LEU A 85 -18.20 -2.06 8.62
CA LEU A 85 -16.88 -2.66 8.60
C LEU A 85 -16.97 -4.16 8.86
N ARG A 86 -17.74 -4.62 9.84
CA ARG A 86 -17.92 -6.06 10.09
C ARG A 86 -18.34 -6.84 8.83
N ASN A 87 -19.21 -6.26 8.03
CA ASN A 87 -19.74 -6.91 6.82
C ASN A 87 -18.82 -6.80 5.59
N ASN A 88 -17.87 -5.86 5.60
CA ASN A 88 -17.06 -5.55 4.42
C ASN A 88 -15.55 -5.62 4.65
N LEU A 89 -15.10 -5.89 5.88
CA LEU A 89 -13.67 -5.88 6.25
C LEU A 89 -12.85 -6.80 5.35
N SER A 90 -13.37 -8.00 5.03
CA SER A 90 -12.71 -8.96 4.14
C SER A 90 -12.58 -8.48 2.68
N LYS A 91 -13.37 -7.49 2.26
CA LYS A 91 -13.31 -6.91 0.92
C LYS A 91 -12.28 -5.77 0.84
N ILE A 92 -11.86 -5.23 1.97
CA ILE A 92 -10.83 -4.19 2.05
C ILE A 92 -9.47 -4.88 1.94
N SER A 93 -8.82 -4.74 0.79
CA SER A 93 -7.55 -5.41 0.50
C SER A 93 -6.44 -4.47 0.04
N ASP A 94 -6.71 -3.18 -0.01
CA ASP A 94 -5.83 -2.17 -0.59
C ASP A 94 -5.70 -1.01 0.38
N TRP A 95 -4.50 -0.88 0.95
CA TRP A 95 -4.15 0.18 1.90
C TRP A 95 -4.34 1.57 1.29
N TRP A 96 -3.95 1.77 0.02
CA TRP A 96 -3.99 3.08 -0.62
C TRP A 96 -5.43 3.55 -0.80
N LYS A 97 -6.28 2.67 -1.37
CA LYS A 97 -7.71 2.95 -1.50
C LYS A 97 -8.35 3.19 -0.14
N TRP A 98 -8.05 2.34 0.84
CA TRP A 98 -8.55 2.51 2.21
C TRP A 98 -8.19 3.89 2.76
N ASN A 99 -6.93 4.32 2.64
CA ASN A 99 -6.49 5.61 3.15
C ASN A 99 -7.21 6.78 2.47
N ILE A 100 -7.38 6.73 1.14
CA ILE A 100 -8.15 7.74 0.40
C ILE A 100 -9.60 7.79 0.88
N TYR A 101 -10.28 6.63 0.97
CA TYR A 101 -11.66 6.56 1.44
C TYR A 101 -11.79 7.05 2.88
N LEU A 102 -10.85 6.66 3.74
CA LEU A 102 -10.82 7.06 5.14
C LEU A 102 -10.76 8.57 5.29
N GLN A 103 -9.80 9.22 4.64
CA GLN A 103 -9.57 10.66 4.75
C GLN A 103 -10.65 11.49 4.05
N ASN A 104 -11.08 11.08 2.86
CA ASN A 104 -11.94 11.93 2.02
C ASN A 104 -13.43 11.67 2.20
N GLN A 105 -13.83 10.54 2.80
CA GLN A 105 -15.24 10.15 2.91
C GLN A 105 -15.63 9.73 4.32
N ILE A 106 -14.92 8.76 4.92
CA ILE A 106 -15.32 8.18 6.20
C ILE A 106 -15.19 9.18 7.33
N LEU A 107 -14.02 9.82 7.49
CA LEU A 107 -13.78 10.78 8.59
C LEU A 107 -14.70 12.02 8.48
N PRO A 108 -14.84 12.67 7.31
CA PRO A 108 -15.80 13.78 7.16
C PRO A 108 -17.24 13.37 7.45
N SER A 109 -17.68 12.20 6.97
CA SER A 109 -19.02 11.69 7.23
C SER A 109 -19.23 11.40 8.72
N LEU A 110 -18.25 10.81 9.39
CA LEU A 110 -18.30 10.53 10.83
C LEU A 110 -18.46 11.83 11.61
N GLN A 111 -17.63 12.84 11.33
CA GLN A 111 -17.70 14.14 11.98
C GLN A 111 -19.09 14.78 11.81
N GLY A 112 -19.59 14.84 10.57
CA GLY A 112 -20.90 15.43 10.30
C GLY A 112 -22.07 14.68 10.94
N CYS A 113 -21.93 13.39 11.27
CA CYS A 113 -22.94 12.65 12.03
C CYS A 113 -22.84 12.90 13.54
N ILE A 114 -21.62 12.98 14.08
CA ILE A 114 -21.35 13.25 15.50
C ILE A 114 -21.82 14.65 15.92
N GLU A 115 -21.69 15.63 15.03
CA GLU A 115 -22.16 17.00 15.26
C GLU A 115 -23.68 17.11 15.38
N LYS A 116 -24.44 16.19 14.76
CA LYS A 116 -25.91 16.15 14.82
C LYS A 116 -26.47 15.56 16.11
N LEU A 117 -25.63 14.88 16.90
CA LEU A 117 -26.05 14.28 18.15
C LEU A 117 -26.32 15.35 19.22
N PRO A 118 -27.23 15.11 20.18
CA PRO A 118 -27.59 16.10 21.20
C PRO A 118 -26.37 16.67 21.95
N PRO A 119 -26.35 17.97 22.26
CA PRO A 119 -25.22 18.63 22.94
C PRO A 119 -25.32 18.51 24.48
N THR A 120 -25.79 17.38 25.01
CA THR A 120 -25.85 17.16 26.46
C THR A 120 -24.54 16.59 27.00
N GLN A 121 -24.29 16.71 28.31
CA GLN A 121 -23.07 16.19 28.94
C GLN A 121 -22.90 14.67 28.75
N GLU A 122 -23.98 13.89 28.90
CA GLU A 122 -24.00 12.45 28.67
C GLU A 122 -23.56 12.12 27.23
N TRP A 123 -24.17 12.78 26.23
CA TRP A 123 -23.86 12.54 24.83
C TRP A 123 -22.47 13.02 24.45
N ASN A 124 -21.98 14.12 25.02
CA ASN A 124 -20.60 14.58 24.78
C ASN A 124 -19.58 13.54 25.25
N HIS A 125 -19.80 12.92 26.41
CA HIS A 125 -18.96 11.81 26.87
C HIS A 125 -19.01 10.63 25.89
N TRP A 126 -20.23 10.21 25.51
CA TRP A 126 -20.41 9.13 24.53
C TRP A 126 -19.70 9.43 23.19
N LYS A 127 -19.83 10.66 22.66
CA LYS A 127 -19.17 11.10 21.41
C LYS A 127 -17.66 10.93 21.48
N ILE A 128 -17.03 11.41 22.55
CA ILE A 128 -15.57 11.30 22.76
C ILE A 128 -15.16 9.82 22.75
N HIS A 129 -15.89 8.98 23.49
CA HIS A 129 -15.59 7.55 23.54
C HIS A 129 -15.75 6.89 22.17
N TYR A 130 -16.83 7.18 21.45
CA TYR A 130 -17.12 6.59 20.15
C TYR A 130 -16.09 7.00 19.10
N VAL A 131 -15.75 8.29 19.04
CA VAL A 131 -14.72 8.81 18.13
C VAL A 131 -13.37 8.15 18.43
N ASN A 132 -12.93 8.12 19.69
CA ASN A 132 -11.66 7.50 20.06
C ASN A 132 -11.60 6.01 19.68
N ARG A 133 -12.67 5.26 19.93
CA ARG A 133 -12.76 3.83 19.59
C ARG A 133 -12.78 3.59 18.09
N THR A 134 -13.50 4.43 17.35
CA THR A 134 -13.61 4.34 15.90
C THR A 134 -12.29 4.71 15.22
N HIS A 135 -11.60 5.76 15.68
CA HIS A 135 -10.25 6.09 15.21
C HIS A 135 -9.24 4.97 15.49
N LYS A 136 -9.30 4.37 16.68
CA LYS A 136 -8.46 3.21 17.02
C LYS A 136 -8.76 2.02 16.11
N LEU A 137 -10.04 1.74 15.83
CA LEU A 137 -10.45 0.71 14.88
C LEU A 137 -9.88 0.99 13.48
N PHE A 138 -10.04 2.21 12.96
CA PHE A 138 -9.50 2.60 11.66
C PHE A 138 -7.98 2.47 11.60
N SER A 139 -7.26 2.86 12.66
CA SER A 139 -5.81 2.67 12.75
C SER A 139 -5.41 1.20 12.71
N LEU A 140 -6.15 0.32 13.40
CA LEU A 140 -5.87 -1.13 13.37
C LEU A 140 -6.12 -1.75 12.00
N ILE A 141 -7.14 -1.27 11.27
CA ILE A 141 -7.39 -1.67 9.87
C ILE A 141 -6.22 -1.22 9.00
N THR A 142 -5.82 0.05 9.11
CA THR A 142 -4.67 0.60 8.40
C THR A 142 -3.42 -0.25 8.64
N ASP A 143 -3.12 -0.57 9.90
CA ASP A 143 -1.96 -1.36 10.30
C ASP A 143 -2.01 -2.78 9.72
N SER A 144 -3.19 -3.41 9.75
CA SER A 144 -3.37 -4.73 9.14
C SER A 144 -3.14 -4.69 7.62
N LEU A 145 -3.61 -3.65 6.93
CA LEU A 145 -3.43 -3.49 5.48
C LEU A 145 -1.97 -3.18 5.13
N GLN A 146 -1.27 -2.42 5.97
CA GLN A 146 0.17 -2.19 5.86
C GLN A 146 0.95 -3.50 6.00
N GLY A 147 0.60 -4.36 6.95
CA GLY A 147 1.19 -5.70 7.09
C GLY A 147 1.01 -6.54 5.83
N ILE A 148 -0.20 -6.57 5.27
CA ILE A 148 -0.48 -7.28 4.01
C ILE A 148 0.33 -6.71 2.83
N ALA A 149 0.46 -5.39 2.73
CA ALA A 149 1.29 -4.74 1.70
C ALA A 149 2.77 -5.11 1.87
N ASN A 150 3.27 -5.07 3.09
CA ASN A 150 4.64 -5.47 3.44
C ASN A 150 4.93 -6.92 3.09
N LEU A 151 4.02 -7.87 3.37
CA LEU A 151 4.23 -9.28 3.04
C LEU A 151 4.55 -9.47 1.55
N ARG A 152 3.85 -8.75 0.66
CA ARG A 152 4.08 -8.83 -0.79
C ARG A 152 5.38 -8.17 -1.19
N THR A 153 5.66 -6.98 -0.65
CA THR A 153 6.95 -6.29 -0.85
C THR A 153 8.11 -7.19 -0.41
N ASN A 154 7.99 -7.84 0.75
CA ASN A 154 9.00 -8.74 1.30
C ASN A 154 9.16 -10.02 0.48
N GLN A 155 8.08 -10.59 -0.06
CA GLN A 155 8.16 -11.74 -0.97
C GLN A 155 8.98 -11.41 -2.22
N ILE A 156 8.79 -10.21 -2.79
CA ILE A 156 9.57 -9.76 -3.94
C ILE A 156 11.01 -9.47 -3.53
N CYS A 157 11.24 -8.79 -2.40
CA CYS A 157 12.59 -8.55 -1.87
C CYS A 157 13.35 -9.86 -1.67
N HIS A 158 12.73 -10.86 -1.04
CA HIS A 158 13.32 -12.17 -0.81
C HIS A 158 13.68 -12.85 -2.12
N TYR A 159 12.75 -12.87 -3.07
CA TYR A 159 13.02 -13.40 -4.40
C TYR A 159 14.20 -12.70 -5.08
N LEU A 160 14.27 -11.37 -5.00
CA LEU A 160 15.37 -10.59 -5.58
C LEU A 160 16.71 -10.91 -4.90
N ASN A 161 16.72 -11.11 -3.58
CA ASN A 161 17.94 -11.48 -2.82
C ASN A 161 18.45 -12.86 -3.25
N GLU A 162 17.57 -13.86 -3.30
CA GLU A 162 17.93 -15.23 -3.71
C GLU A 162 18.48 -15.29 -5.14
N ASN A 163 18.00 -14.40 -6.01
CA ASN A 163 18.33 -14.42 -7.43
C ASN A 163 19.37 -13.36 -7.82
N CYS A 164 19.82 -12.49 -6.90
CA CYS A 164 20.78 -11.43 -7.22
C CYS A 164 21.55 -10.99 -5.96
N LYS A 165 22.73 -11.58 -5.74
CA LYS A 165 23.58 -11.30 -4.56
C LYS A 165 23.90 -9.82 -4.35
N SER A 166 24.12 -9.05 -5.43
CA SER A 166 24.39 -7.62 -5.28
C SER A 166 23.24 -6.87 -4.62
N LEU A 167 22.00 -7.39 -4.70
CA LEU A 167 20.84 -6.76 -4.07
C LEU A 167 20.69 -7.13 -2.60
N GLU A 168 21.40 -8.13 -2.05
CA GLU A 168 21.12 -8.73 -0.75
C GLU A 168 21.12 -7.72 0.41
N ASP A 169 22.10 -6.83 0.43
CA ASP A 169 22.29 -5.82 1.50
C ASP A 169 21.26 -4.68 1.47
N GLU A 170 20.46 -4.56 0.41
CA GLU A 170 19.42 -3.55 0.32
C GLU A 170 18.15 -4.03 1.03
N SER A 171 17.55 -3.20 1.89
CA SER A 171 16.30 -3.55 2.58
C SER A 171 15.06 -3.08 1.81
N LYS A 172 15.18 -1.99 1.05
CA LYS A 172 14.07 -1.31 0.37
C LYS A 172 13.87 -1.84 -1.04
N LEU A 173 12.66 -2.30 -1.35
CA LEU A 173 12.32 -2.77 -2.69
C LEU A 173 12.51 -1.69 -3.77
N SER A 174 12.25 -0.42 -3.42
CA SER A 174 12.45 0.72 -4.32
C SER A 174 13.88 0.81 -4.83
N ASN A 175 14.85 0.65 -3.94
CA ASN A 175 16.26 0.74 -4.27
C ASN A 175 16.71 -0.46 -5.11
N LYS A 176 16.26 -1.68 -4.75
CA LYS A 176 16.52 -2.89 -5.55
C LYS A 176 16.02 -2.73 -6.99
N VAL A 177 14.78 -2.28 -7.15
CA VAL A 177 14.15 -2.10 -8.45
C VAL A 177 14.81 -0.97 -9.23
N THR A 178 15.20 0.12 -8.57
CA THR A 178 15.95 1.21 -9.19
C THR A 178 17.28 0.70 -9.76
N ARG A 179 18.04 -0.08 -8.99
CA ARG A 179 19.30 -0.71 -9.44
C ARG A 179 19.08 -1.63 -10.65
N LEU A 180 18.00 -2.42 -10.65
CA LEU A 180 17.64 -3.24 -11.81
C LEU A 180 17.33 -2.38 -13.05
N TYR A 181 16.59 -1.28 -12.92
CA TYR A 181 16.33 -0.40 -14.06
C TYR A 181 17.59 0.30 -14.56
N LEU A 182 18.47 0.77 -13.66
CA LEU A 182 19.73 1.41 -14.03
C LEU A 182 20.70 0.46 -14.76
N SER A 183 20.57 -0.85 -14.57
CA SER A 183 21.37 -1.82 -15.34
C SER A 183 20.95 -1.96 -16.81
N VAL A 184 19.83 -1.36 -17.23
CA VAL A 184 19.35 -1.40 -18.61
C VAL A 184 20.00 -0.24 -19.38
N PRO A 185 20.91 -0.50 -20.32
CA PRO A 185 21.69 0.57 -20.98
C PRO A 185 20.83 1.64 -21.66
N GLN A 186 19.64 1.27 -22.12
CA GLN A 186 18.73 2.19 -22.82
C GLN A 186 17.90 3.07 -21.86
N ILE A 187 17.89 2.78 -20.56
CA ILE A 187 17.22 3.62 -19.56
C ILE A 187 18.18 4.72 -19.11
N HIS A 188 17.90 5.93 -19.55
CA HIS A 188 18.77 7.09 -19.28
C HIS A 188 18.33 7.84 -18.02
N SER A 189 17.07 7.71 -17.64
CA SER A 189 16.50 8.40 -16.48
C SER A 189 15.29 7.67 -15.91
N ILE A 190 15.16 7.75 -14.58
CA ILE A 190 14.05 7.19 -13.81
C ILE A 190 13.38 8.35 -13.08
N VAL A 191 12.10 8.57 -13.35
CA VAL A 191 11.29 9.55 -12.60
C VAL A 191 10.74 8.86 -11.36
N MET A 192 11.03 9.43 -10.19
CA MET A 192 10.55 8.95 -8.90
C MET A 192 9.71 10.00 -8.20
N GLY A 193 8.51 9.61 -7.77
CA GLY A 193 7.67 10.42 -6.90
C GLY A 193 8.07 10.19 -5.44
N LEU A 194 8.60 11.22 -4.79
CA LEU A 194 9.05 11.15 -3.40
C LEU A 194 8.14 12.02 -2.52
N SER A 195 7.67 11.46 -1.41
CA SER A 195 6.83 12.18 -0.44
C SER A 195 7.64 12.84 0.69
N HIS A 196 8.90 12.44 0.90
CA HIS A 196 9.78 12.99 1.93
C HIS A 196 11.19 13.21 1.40
N PRO A 197 11.88 14.29 1.83
CA PRO A 197 13.25 14.60 1.43
C PRO A 197 14.25 13.47 1.70
N ASN A 198 14.13 12.78 2.83
CA ASN A 198 15.04 11.69 3.20
C ASN A 198 15.05 10.52 2.19
N HIS A 199 14.00 10.39 1.37
CA HIS A 199 13.99 9.39 0.30
C HIS A 199 14.95 9.74 -0.84
N VAL A 200 15.39 11.00 -0.96
CA VAL A 200 16.43 11.40 -1.91
C VAL A 200 17.77 10.83 -1.46
N ASP A 201 18.10 10.96 -0.17
CA ASP A 201 19.35 10.44 0.39
C ASP A 201 19.43 8.91 0.20
N ASP A 202 18.32 8.21 0.47
CA ASP A 202 18.19 6.77 0.22
C ASP A 202 18.52 6.34 -1.24
N LEU A 203 18.30 7.23 -2.21
CA LEU A 203 18.53 6.98 -3.63
C LEU A 203 19.94 7.38 -4.08
N LEU A 204 20.59 8.30 -3.36
CA LEU A 204 21.97 8.68 -3.60
C LEU A 204 22.94 7.64 -3.05
N GLU A 205 22.53 6.87 -2.04
CA GLU A 205 23.32 5.80 -1.41
C GLU A 205 23.09 4.41 -2.03
N ILE A 206 22.61 4.32 -3.28
CA ILE A 206 22.36 3.02 -3.90
C ILE A 206 23.67 2.24 -4.13
N GLY A 207 23.66 0.97 -3.72
CA GLY A 207 24.80 0.06 -3.95
C GLY A 207 24.97 -0.41 -5.39
N ASP A 208 25.90 -1.35 -5.61
CA ASP A 208 26.34 -1.81 -6.93
C ASP A 208 25.22 -2.17 -7.93
N ILE A 209 25.33 -1.70 -9.16
CA ILE A 209 24.33 -2.02 -10.18
C ILE A 209 24.58 -3.46 -10.69
N PRO A 210 23.57 -4.36 -10.69
CA PRO A 210 23.73 -5.71 -11.23
C PRO A 210 23.99 -5.70 -12.74
N SER A 211 24.49 -6.81 -13.29
CA SER A 211 24.70 -6.91 -14.74
C SER A 211 23.38 -6.96 -15.51
N PHE A 212 23.38 -6.38 -16.72
CA PHE A 212 22.21 -6.35 -17.59
C PHE A 212 21.62 -7.74 -17.87
N GLU A 213 22.46 -8.74 -18.14
CA GLU A 213 22.00 -10.10 -18.40
C GLU A 213 21.28 -10.71 -17.19
N LYS A 214 21.79 -10.46 -15.98
CA LYS A 214 21.15 -10.94 -14.76
C LYS A 214 19.80 -10.25 -14.53
N THR A 215 19.75 -8.94 -14.73
CA THR A 215 18.52 -8.16 -14.68
C THR A 215 17.47 -8.66 -15.69
N LYS A 216 17.90 -8.96 -16.92
CA LYS A 216 17.02 -9.48 -17.97
C LYS A 216 16.40 -10.83 -17.59
N GLU A 217 17.19 -11.72 -16.97
CA GLU A 217 16.72 -12.99 -16.42
C GLU A 217 15.67 -12.77 -15.31
N ILE A 218 15.95 -11.88 -14.35
CA ILE A 218 15.04 -11.53 -13.26
C ILE A 218 13.71 -11.00 -13.81
N PHE A 219 13.73 -10.05 -14.75
CA PHE A 219 12.49 -9.51 -15.31
C PHE A 219 11.65 -10.54 -16.06
N LYS A 220 12.28 -11.55 -16.70
CA LYS A 220 11.55 -12.66 -17.32
C LYS A 220 10.88 -13.56 -16.26
N ASN A 221 11.58 -13.84 -15.16
CA ASN A 221 11.12 -14.77 -14.13
C ASN A 221 10.09 -14.17 -13.17
N VAL A 222 10.26 -12.91 -12.75
CA VAL A 222 9.30 -12.21 -11.85
C VAL A 222 7.88 -12.24 -12.42
N LYS A 223 7.74 -12.03 -13.74
CA LYS A 223 6.45 -12.04 -14.44
C LYS A 223 5.73 -13.39 -14.40
N MET A 224 6.47 -14.49 -14.23
CA MET A 224 5.88 -15.84 -14.14
C MET A 224 5.45 -16.19 -12.71
N ARG A 225 5.96 -15.47 -11.70
CA ARG A 225 5.75 -15.80 -10.28
C ARG A 225 4.75 -14.89 -9.57
N PHE A 226 4.55 -13.66 -10.03
CA PHE A 226 3.72 -12.63 -9.40
C PHE A 226 2.82 -11.91 -10.40
#